data_AF-A0A924FXN1-F1
#
_entry.id   AF-A0A924FXN1-F1
#
_cell.length_a   1.000
_cell.length_b   1.000
_cell.length_c   1.000
_cell.angle_alpha   90.00
_cell.angle_beta   90.00
_cell.angle_gamma   90.00
#
_symmetry.space_group_name_H-M   'P 1'
#
loop_
_entity.id
_entity.type
_entity.pdbx_description
1 polymer ?
#
loop_
_entity_poly.entity_id
_entity_poly.type
_entity_poly.pdbx_seq_one_letter_code
_entity_poly.pdbx_strand_id
1 'polypeptide(L)'
;MTAPVMGAGDFEASLGCLFASDLDRLAARLSSISGLEESERTTIALETRANIVATLHGKLARLLLLELNAARLRGQLTGETSEQRWSEFLSLSSSPDFWDGIAPEYPEMRGRVARIVAHRCATSLRFAQRFAADRLVLDDFAGAPLGVLESV
;
A
#
# COMPACT_ATOMS: atom_id res chain seq x y z
N MET A 1 5.78 -9.69 18.91
CA MET A 1 4.98 -8.49 19.19
C MET A 1 5.89 -7.28 19.07
N THR A 2 6.16 -6.88 17.83
CA THR A 2 6.95 -5.68 17.49
C THR A 2 5.95 -4.58 17.25
N ALA A 3 5.92 -3.56 18.11
CA ALA A 3 5.15 -2.36 17.85
C ALA A 3 5.69 -1.73 16.55
N PRO A 4 4.83 -1.33 15.59
CA PRO A 4 5.30 -0.57 14.46
C PRO A 4 5.85 0.75 15.01
N VAL A 5 7.11 1.05 14.69
CA VAL A 5 7.69 2.37 14.91
C VAL A 5 6.93 3.30 13.97
N MET A 6 5.83 3.87 14.47
CA MET A 6 5.13 5.00 13.86
C MET A 6 6.08 6.19 13.93
N GLY A 7 7.03 6.25 12.99
CA GLY A 7 7.88 7.41 12.82
C GLY A 7 6.99 8.62 12.52
N ALA A 8 7.32 9.78 13.05
CA ALA A 8 6.62 11.05 12.84
C ALA A 8 6.57 11.52 11.35
N GLY A 9 6.92 10.65 10.40
CA GLY A 9 6.84 10.86 8.95
C GLY A 9 6.14 9.73 8.20
N ASP A 10 5.39 8.86 8.89
CA ASP A 10 4.68 7.78 8.24
C ASP A 10 3.30 8.26 7.73
N PHE A 11 3.21 8.39 6.41
CA PHE A 11 1.98 8.73 5.70
C PHE A 11 1.17 7.50 5.32
N GLU A 12 1.47 6.31 5.86
CA GLU A 12 0.78 5.08 5.53
C GLU A 12 -0.75 5.21 5.62
N ALA A 13 -1.26 5.83 6.69
CA ALA A 13 -2.70 6.09 6.86
C ALA A 13 -3.26 6.95 5.70
N SER A 14 -2.59 8.05 5.38
CA SER A 14 -2.96 8.95 4.29
C SER A 14 -3.01 8.24 2.93
N LEU A 15 -2.04 7.37 2.68
CA LEU A 15 -1.88 6.66 1.42
C LEU A 15 -2.87 5.51 1.27
N GLY A 16 -3.31 4.88 2.37
CA GLY A 16 -4.15 3.69 2.37
C GLY A 16 -5.43 3.83 1.55
N CYS A 17 -6.09 4.99 1.63
CA CYS A 17 -7.33 5.25 0.89
C CYS A 17 -7.16 5.23 -0.64
N LEU A 18 -5.93 5.40 -1.15
CA LEU A 18 -5.64 5.42 -2.59
C LEU A 18 -5.58 4.02 -3.23
N PHE A 19 -5.46 2.96 -2.43
CA PHE A 19 -5.24 1.61 -2.94
C PHE A 19 -6.00 0.49 -2.20
N ALA A 20 -6.74 0.80 -1.13
CA ALA A 20 -7.46 -0.19 -0.34
C ALA A 20 -8.35 -1.11 -1.21
N SER A 21 -9.15 -0.53 -2.11
CA SER A 21 -10.03 -1.31 -2.98
C SER A 21 -9.30 -2.24 -3.95
N ASP A 22 -8.08 -1.87 -4.38
CA ASP A 22 -7.27 -2.71 -5.26
C ASP A 22 -6.63 -3.88 -4.50
N LEU A 23 -6.29 -3.68 -3.21
CA LEU A 23 -5.83 -4.75 -2.34
C LEU A 23 -6.96 -5.72 -1.99
N ASP A 24 -8.18 -5.25 -1.73
CA ASP A 24 -9.33 -6.12 -1.49
C ASP A 24 -9.61 -7.00 -2.72
N ARG A 25 -9.54 -6.40 -3.91
CA ARG A 25 -9.65 -7.14 -5.18
C ARG A 25 -8.52 -8.14 -5.35
N LEU A 26 -7.27 -7.77 -5.02
CA LEU A 26 -6.15 -8.70 -5.07
C LEU A 26 -6.38 -9.89 -4.13
N ALA A 27 -6.75 -9.64 -2.87
CA ALA A 27 -7.00 -10.67 -1.88
C ALA A 27 -8.07 -11.65 -2.36
N ALA A 28 -9.21 -11.15 -2.85
CA ALA A 28 -10.27 -11.97 -3.42
C ALA A 28 -9.78 -12.84 -4.60
N ARG A 29 -8.91 -12.29 -5.45
CA ARG A 29 -8.30 -13.02 -6.58
C ARG A 29 -7.32 -14.08 -6.10
N LEU A 30 -6.50 -13.81 -5.08
CA LEU A 30 -5.58 -14.78 -4.49
C LEU A 30 -6.34 -15.96 -3.86
N SER A 31 -7.46 -15.71 -3.18
CA SER A 31 -8.33 -16.77 -2.62
C SER A 31 -8.90 -17.70 -3.68
N SER A 32 -9.02 -17.24 -4.94
CA SER A 32 -9.51 -18.06 -6.05
C SER A 32 -8.44 -18.97 -6.68
N ILE A 33 -7.17 -18.81 -6.33
CA ILE A 33 -6.07 -19.63 -6.86
C ILE A 33 -6.00 -20.95 -6.08
N SER A 34 -6.16 -22.05 -6.80
CA SER A 34 -5.88 -23.41 -6.31
C SER A 34 -4.37 -23.64 -6.23
N GLY A 35 -3.91 -24.35 -5.20
CA GLY A 35 -2.48 -24.67 -5.02
C GLY A 35 -1.69 -23.64 -4.21
N LEU A 36 -2.36 -22.62 -3.67
CA LEU A 36 -1.82 -21.74 -2.62
C LEU A 36 -2.45 -22.08 -1.27
N GLU A 37 -1.61 -22.08 -0.23
CA GLU A 37 -2.09 -22.13 1.15
C GLU A 37 -2.55 -20.74 1.62
N GLU A 38 -3.36 -20.72 2.68
CA GLU A 38 -3.92 -19.47 3.22
C GLU A 38 -2.85 -18.52 3.77
N SER A 39 -1.80 -19.10 4.38
CA SER A 39 -0.61 -18.39 4.83
C SER A 39 0.06 -17.66 3.67
N GLU A 40 0.20 -18.30 2.52
CA GLU A 40 0.87 -17.75 1.34
C GLU A 40 0.07 -16.63 0.70
N ARG A 41 -1.26 -16.79 0.62
CA ARG A 41 -2.16 -15.72 0.17
C ARG A 41 -2.02 -14.49 1.05
N THR A 42 -1.99 -14.71 2.36
CA THR A 42 -1.80 -13.66 3.36
C THR A 42 -0.45 -12.97 3.19
N THR A 43 0.64 -13.74 3.10
CA THR A 43 1.99 -13.23 2.86
C THR A 43 2.05 -12.39 1.58
N ILE A 44 1.55 -12.90 0.45
CA ILE A 44 1.57 -12.17 -0.83
C ILE A 44 0.77 -10.87 -0.74
N ALA A 45 -0.40 -10.88 -0.09
CA ALA A 45 -1.21 -9.67 0.09
C ALA A 45 -0.51 -8.62 0.97
N LEU A 46 0.07 -9.05 2.09
CA LEU A 46 0.82 -8.19 3.02
C LEU A 46 2.06 -7.58 2.35
N GLU A 47 2.85 -8.38 1.66
CA GLU A 47 4.04 -7.91 0.95
C GLU A 47 3.68 -6.99 -0.22
N THR A 48 2.58 -7.25 -0.91
CA THR A 48 2.08 -6.32 -1.94
C THR A 48 1.67 -4.99 -1.34
N ARG A 49 0.99 -4.99 -0.18
CA ARG A 49 0.63 -3.77 0.55
C ARG A 49 1.87 -2.98 0.95
N ALA A 50 2.83 -3.62 1.62
CA ALA A 50 4.08 -2.99 2.05
C ALA A 50 4.83 -2.36 0.86
N ASN A 51 4.89 -3.10 -0.25
CA ASN A 51 5.53 -2.64 -1.48
C ASN A 51 4.82 -1.43 -2.13
N ILE A 52 3.48 -1.40 -2.12
CA ILE A 52 2.69 -0.25 -2.57
C ILE A 52 2.96 0.95 -1.65
N VAL A 53 2.85 0.79 -0.33
CA VAL A 53 3.08 1.85 0.66
C VAL A 53 4.46 2.47 0.49
N ALA A 54 5.52 1.66 0.49
CA ALA A 54 6.89 2.14 0.30
C ALA A 54 7.06 2.92 -1.02
N THR A 55 6.42 2.44 -2.09
CA THR A 55 6.49 3.10 -3.40
C THR A 55 5.76 4.43 -3.44
N LEU A 56 4.56 4.48 -2.87
CA LEU A 56 3.75 5.69 -2.85
C LEU A 56 4.35 6.70 -1.88
N HIS A 57 4.85 6.27 -0.73
CA HIS A 57 5.58 7.12 0.21
C HIS A 57 6.77 7.79 -0.46
N GLY A 58 7.64 7.03 -1.13
CA GLY A 58 8.78 7.59 -1.86
C GLY A 58 8.41 8.56 -3.00
N LYS A 59 7.16 8.56 -3.48
CA LYS A 59 6.67 9.46 -4.55
C LYS A 59 5.87 10.64 -4.03
N LEU A 60 5.14 10.47 -2.93
CA LEU A 60 4.12 11.40 -2.47
C LEU A 60 4.47 12.07 -1.13
N ALA A 61 5.48 11.59 -0.39
CA ALA A 61 5.85 12.18 0.89
C ALA A 61 6.16 13.69 0.78
N ARG A 62 6.89 14.10 -0.27
CA ARG A 62 7.19 15.52 -0.51
C ARG A 62 5.93 16.34 -0.84
N LEU A 63 5.00 15.76 -1.57
CA LEU A 63 3.71 16.40 -1.85
C LEU A 63 2.91 16.57 -0.56
N LEU A 64 2.81 15.53 0.25
CA LEU A 64 2.08 15.57 1.52
C LEU A 64 2.69 16.57 2.51
N LEU A 65 4.01 16.74 2.52
CA LEU A 65 4.67 17.80 3.30
C LEU A 65 4.34 19.21 2.79
N LEU A 66 4.21 19.39 1.47
CA LEU A 66 3.76 20.66 0.89
C LEU A 66 2.31 20.97 1.29
N GLU A 67 1.43 19.97 1.20
CA GLU A 67 0.03 20.11 1.59
C GLU A 67 -0.16 20.32 3.09
N LEU A 68 0.67 19.70 3.93
CA LEU A 68 0.70 19.97 5.37
C LEU A 68 1.03 21.45 5.62
N ASN A 69 2.05 21.97 4.96
CA ASN A 69 2.41 23.38 5.13
C ASN A 69 1.32 24.30 4.56
N ALA A 70 0.70 23.95 3.44
CA ALA A 70 -0.39 24.73 2.87
C ALA A 70 -1.62 24.73 3.80
N ALA A 71 -2.00 23.57 4.36
CA ALA A 71 -3.08 23.45 5.34
C ALA A 71 -2.81 24.28 6.60
N ARG A 72 -1.55 24.30 7.07
CA ARG A 72 -1.13 25.17 8.18
C ARG A 72 -1.29 26.65 7.83
N LEU A 73 -0.85 27.08 6.63
CA LEU A 73 -0.97 28.47 6.18
C LEU A 73 -2.43 28.89 5.95
N ARG A 74 -3.29 27.96 5.55
CA ARG A 74 -4.74 28.17 5.38
C ARG A 74 -5.53 28.15 6.70
N GLY A 75 -4.87 27.90 7.84
CA GLY A 75 -5.53 27.80 9.15
C GLY A 75 -6.45 26.58 9.30
N GLN A 76 -6.23 25.54 8.50
CA GLN A 76 -7.04 24.31 8.54
C GLN A 76 -6.63 23.35 9.67
N LEU A 77 -5.49 23.60 10.30
CA LEU A 77 -4.95 22.80 11.40
C LEU A 77 -5.05 23.64 12.69
N THR A 78 -5.88 23.20 13.62
CA THR A 78 -6.26 23.92 14.85
C THR A 78 -5.53 23.47 16.10
N GLY A 79 -4.77 22.36 16.02
CA GLY A 79 -4.00 21.84 17.14
C GLY A 79 -3.05 22.88 17.74
N GLU A 80 -3.02 22.94 19.08
CA GLU A 80 -2.15 23.82 19.84
C GLU A 80 -0.68 23.38 19.69
N THR A 81 -0.43 22.06 19.67
CA THR A 81 0.90 21.49 19.48
C THR A 81 1.14 21.01 18.04
N SER A 82 2.42 20.78 17.70
CA SER A 82 2.79 20.28 16.37
C SER A 82 2.29 18.85 16.14
N GLU A 83 2.26 18.03 17.19
CA GLU A 83 1.77 16.65 17.17
C GLU A 83 0.26 16.61 16.92
N GLN A 84 -0.50 17.53 17.54
CA GLN A 84 -1.93 17.66 17.31
C GLN A 84 -2.23 18.06 15.85
N ARG A 85 -1.53 19.07 15.32
CA ARG A 85 -1.68 19.48 13.91
C ARG A 85 -1.27 18.38 12.93
N TRP A 86 -0.24 17.60 13.27
CA TRP A 86 0.15 16.43 12.48
C TRP A 86 -0.95 15.37 12.45
N SER A 87 -1.53 15.04 13.60
CA SER A 87 -2.66 14.10 13.70
C SER A 87 -3.89 14.57 12.92
N GLU A 88 -4.23 15.86 13.02
CA GLU A 88 -5.30 16.48 12.22
C GLU A 88 -5.03 16.33 10.72
N PHE A 89 -3.79 16.59 10.28
CA PHE A 89 -3.42 16.45 8.88
C PHE A 89 -3.46 14.99 8.40
N LEU A 90 -3.01 14.02 9.21
CA LEU A 90 -3.14 12.60 8.88
C LEU A 90 -4.60 12.19 8.73
N SER A 91 -5.48 12.65 9.63
CA SER A 91 -6.92 12.40 9.54
C SER A 91 -7.51 12.98 8.25
N LEU A 92 -7.20 14.24 7.94
CA LEU A 92 -7.64 14.92 6.72
C LEU A 92 -7.19 14.16 5.47
N SER A 93 -5.89 13.86 5.38
CA SER A 93 -5.28 13.24 4.19
C SER A 93 -5.56 11.75 4.03
N SER A 94 -6.18 11.11 5.03
CA SER A 94 -6.66 9.72 4.94
C SER A 94 -8.04 9.59 4.29
N SER A 95 -8.69 10.71 3.94
CA SER A 95 -9.96 10.72 3.20
C SER A 95 -9.73 10.85 1.69
N PRO A 96 -10.51 10.12 0.86
CA PRO A 96 -10.55 10.36 -0.59
C PRO A 96 -10.82 11.83 -0.96
N ASP A 97 -11.63 12.54 -0.17
CA ASP A 97 -12.01 13.93 -0.43
C ASP A 97 -10.80 14.88 -0.43
N PHE A 98 -9.80 14.64 0.43
CA PHE A 98 -8.56 15.41 0.43
C PHE A 98 -7.84 15.28 -0.90
N TRP A 99 -7.72 14.05 -1.40
CA TRP A 99 -7.05 13.76 -2.66
C TRP A 99 -7.84 14.29 -3.86
N ASP A 100 -9.17 14.44 -3.75
CA ASP A 100 -10.01 15.05 -4.78
C ASP A 100 -9.85 16.57 -4.76
N GLY A 101 -9.74 17.16 -3.56
CA GLY A 101 -9.51 18.59 -3.37
C GLY A 101 -8.19 19.08 -3.95
N ILE A 102 -7.11 18.29 -3.89
CA ILE A 102 -5.80 18.67 -4.46
C ILE A 102 -5.63 18.26 -5.93
N ALA A 103 -6.57 17.49 -6.50
CA ALA A 103 -6.47 17.01 -7.89
C ALA A 103 -6.35 18.13 -8.94
N PRO A 104 -7.02 19.29 -8.81
CA PRO A 104 -6.85 20.41 -9.74
C PRO A 104 -5.42 20.97 -9.78
N GLU A 105 -4.71 20.95 -8.64
CA GLU A 105 -3.32 21.41 -8.52
C GLU A 105 -2.33 20.35 -9.04
N TYR A 106 -2.73 19.07 -9.00
CA TYR A 106 -1.92 17.92 -9.38
C TYR A 106 -2.65 16.95 -10.34
N PRO A 107 -3.03 17.40 -11.56
CA PRO A 107 -3.98 16.69 -12.43
C PRO A 107 -3.54 15.26 -12.82
N GLU A 108 -2.24 15.04 -13.01
CA GLU A 108 -1.70 13.74 -13.42
C GLU A 108 -1.49 12.75 -12.26
N MET A 109 -1.61 13.21 -11.01
CA MET A 109 -1.26 12.42 -9.83
C MET A 109 -2.14 11.17 -9.71
N ARG A 110 -3.47 11.33 -9.75
CA ARG A 110 -4.40 10.20 -9.56
C ARG A 110 -4.19 9.11 -10.60
N GLY A 111 -4.05 9.49 -11.87
CA GLY A 111 -3.80 8.53 -12.95
C GLY A 111 -2.45 7.82 -12.85
N ARG A 112 -1.42 8.47 -12.28
CA ARG A 112 -0.11 7.84 -12.02
C ARG A 112 -0.17 6.89 -10.83
N VAL A 113 -0.81 7.29 -9.73
CA VAL A 113 -1.00 6.44 -8.54
C VAL A 113 -1.79 5.19 -8.90
N ALA A 114 -2.93 5.34 -9.58
CA ALA A 114 -3.78 4.21 -9.99
C ALA A 114 -2.99 3.20 -10.85
N ARG A 115 -2.17 3.66 -11.80
CA ARG A 115 -1.31 2.79 -12.61
C ARG A 115 -0.26 2.05 -11.79
N ILE A 116 0.38 2.71 -10.83
CA ILE A 116 1.36 2.08 -9.95
C ILE A 116 0.70 0.96 -9.14
N VAL A 117 -0.44 1.25 -8.52
CA VAL A 117 -1.20 0.30 -7.70
C VAL A 117 -1.65 -0.89 -8.57
N ALA A 118 -2.29 -0.62 -9.70
CA ALA A 118 -2.78 -1.65 -10.61
C ALA A 118 -1.64 -2.57 -11.11
N HIS A 119 -0.49 -2.01 -11.50
CA HIS A 119 0.65 -2.82 -11.92
C HIS A 119 1.22 -3.69 -10.79
N ARG A 120 1.28 -3.17 -9.57
CA ARG A 120 1.76 -3.95 -8.42
C ARG A 120 0.82 -5.10 -8.10
N CYS A 121 -0.49 -4.85 -8.00
CA CYS A 121 -1.48 -5.91 -7.80
C CYS A 121 -1.44 -6.95 -8.93
N ALA A 122 -1.37 -6.52 -10.19
CA ALA A 122 -1.31 -7.43 -11.34
C ALA A 122 -0.03 -8.29 -11.35
N THR A 123 1.10 -7.71 -10.95
CA THR A 123 2.38 -8.42 -10.87
C THR A 123 2.35 -9.47 -9.76
N SER A 124 1.87 -9.11 -8.56
CA SER A 124 1.71 -10.04 -7.45
C SER A 124 0.73 -11.18 -7.77
N LEU A 125 -0.38 -10.86 -8.43
CA LEU A 125 -1.32 -11.89 -8.88
C LEU A 125 -0.67 -12.86 -9.89
N ARG A 126 0.06 -12.33 -10.88
CA ARG A 126 0.78 -13.16 -11.86
C ARG A 126 1.84 -14.03 -11.20
N PHE A 127 2.57 -13.48 -10.23
CA PHE A 127 3.51 -14.23 -9.43
C PHE A 127 2.82 -15.40 -8.72
N ALA A 128 1.74 -15.12 -8.00
CA ALA A 128 0.98 -16.14 -7.26
C ALA A 128 0.44 -17.26 -8.16
N GLN A 129 -0.08 -16.91 -9.33
CA GLN A 129 -0.57 -17.87 -10.33
C GLN A 129 0.54 -18.79 -10.84
N ARG A 130 1.71 -18.22 -11.16
CA ARG A 130 2.85 -19.01 -11.63
C ARG A 130 3.45 -19.86 -10.53
N PHE A 131 3.61 -19.29 -9.33
CA PHE A 131 4.10 -20.02 -8.17
C PHE A 131 3.25 -21.25 -7.86
N ALA A 132 1.92 -21.11 -7.86
CA ALA A 132 1.00 -22.23 -7.66
C ALA A 132 1.09 -23.29 -8.77
N ALA A 133 1.19 -22.87 -10.04
CA ALA A 133 1.27 -23.77 -11.19
C ALA A 133 2.61 -24.52 -11.26
N ASP A 134 3.70 -23.84 -10.92
CA ASP A 134 5.06 -24.35 -11.04
C ASP A 134 5.52 -25.09 -9.78
N ARG A 135 4.70 -25.17 -8.72
CA ARG A 135 5.03 -25.74 -7.41
C ARG A 135 5.67 -27.13 -7.48
N LEU A 136 5.06 -28.07 -8.20
CA LEU A 136 5.62 -29.42 -8.33
C LEU A 136 6.94 -29.45 -9.11
N VAL A 137 7.10 -28.56 -10.09
CA VAL A 137 8.35 -28.42 -10.85
C VAL A 137 9.45 -27.85 -9.96
N LEU A 138 9.11 -26.93 -9.07
CA LEU A 138 10.04 -26.36 -8.09
C LEU A 138 10.47 -27.40 -7.05
N ASP A 139 9.55 -28.24 -6.58
CA ASP A 139 9.85 -29.34 -5.65
C ASP A 139 10.79 -30.39 -6.29
N ASP A 140 10.53 -30.77 -7.55
CA ASP A 140 11.40 -31.68 -8.31
C ASP A 140 12.79 -31.08 -8.55
N PHE A 141 12.85 -29.81 -8.94
CA PHE A 141 14.11 -29.08 -9.11
C PHE A 141 14.93 -29.00 -7.81
N ALA A 142 14.26 -28.83 -6.67
CA ALA A 142 14.90 -28.81 -5.36
C ALA A 142 15.27 -30.21 -4.83
N GLY A 143 14.75 -31.28 -5.44
CA GLY A 143 14.89 -32.66 -4.99
C GLY A 143 14.11 -32.99 -3.71
N ALA A 144 13.27 -32.06 -3.24
CA ALA A 144 12.43 -32.17 -2.05
C ALA A 144 11.35 -31.07 -2.04
N PRO A 145 10.24 -31.25 -1.31
CA PRO A 145 9.24 -30.21 -1.14
C PRO A 145 9.84 -28.92 -0.54
N LEU A 146 9.60 -27.77 -1.18
CA LEU A 146 10.11 -26.47 -0.72
C LEU A 146 9.32 -25.89 0.46
N GLY A 147 8.12 -26.41 0.73
CA GLY A 147 7.24 -25.90 1.77
C GLY A 147 6.46 -24.65 1.37
N VAL A 148 6.14 -23.83 2.37
CA VAL A 148 5.30 -22.63 2.23
C VAL A 148 6.13 -21.38 1.93
N LEU A 149 5.55 -20.47 1.15
CA LEU A 149 6.14 -19.16 0.91
C LEU A 149 6.04 -18.27 2.14
N GLU A 150 7.19 -17.84 2.65
CA GLU A 150 7.33 -16.92 3.77
C GLU A 150 7.98 -15.60 3.32
N SER A 151 7.71 -14.53 4.06
CA SER A 151 8.44 -13.25 3.93
C SER A 151 9.68 -13.28 4.83
N VAL A 152 10.77 -12.64 4.39
CA VAL A 152 12.08 -12.61 5.07
C VAL A 152 12.30 -11.29 5.79
#